data_AF-A0AA41ELP8-F1
#
_entry.id   AF-A0AA41ELP8-F1
#
_cell.length_a   1.000
_cell.length_b   1.000
_cell.length_c   1.000
_cell.angle_alpha   90.00
_cell.angle_beta   90.00
_cell.angle_gamma   90.00
#
_symmetry.space_group_name_H-M   'P 1'
#
loop_
_entity.id
_entity.type
_entity.pdbx_description
1 polymer ?
#
loop_
_entity_poly.entity_id
_entity_poly.type
_entity_poly.pdbx_seq_one_letter_code
_entity_poly.pdbx_strand_id
1 'polypeptide(L)'
;MTTVRHKLFLMGASLMLVSGGVITIAVLPVQAATITANVKQGEKVGSVEMPYTLVTTKDGPQRVYWESKAPQSLTSDQINDTDFVAKFVSDYPTLGNLFQDPGLQKTLNELMDKVNRANRQDSLIDFVVSTSDDNGLSASDYAKRIVQSITQQSWIVSRLAQYKTNAKTFKEIQKDYQENFRPLIEALPDDEDGNKENLLQQSDFLFNTEESTLDTNASRFISMFKTGMFLSSYSDAQLAEIDPDASAAQMSQILQQPLSKYLHPQADGTLQIDGLLLSGLMAYSTIMPDPIVPNPTPTPDPNPSTSQAVTVKYVDQQGKALAPTATLTGKLGGAYHAQAAKIELPGH
;
A
#
# COMPACT_ATOMS: atom_id res chain seq x y z
N MET A 1 -23.94 -24.55 -14.41
CA MET A 1 -22.93 -24.58 -13.33
C MET A 1 -21.86 -23.58 -13.70
N THR A 2 -21.99 -22.36 -13.22
CA THR A 2 -21.14 -21.21 -13.60
C THR A 2 -20.12 -21.03 -12.49
N THR A 3 -18.85 -21.29 -12.78
CA THR A 3 -17.76 -21.19 -11.82
C THR A 3 -17.53 -19.71 -11.48
N VAL A 4 -18.02 -19.28 -10.32
CA VAL A 4 -17.75 -17.94 -9.79
C VAL A 4 -16.29 -17.90 -9.31
N ARG A 5 -15.44 -17.23 -10.09
CA ARG A 5 -14.06 -16.90 -9.67
C ARG A 5 -14.17 -15.81 -8.60
N HIS A 6 -14.07 -16.20 -7.33
CA HIS A 6 -14.01 -15.27 -6.21
C HIS A 6 -12.57 -14.77 -6.07
N LYS A 7 -12.37 -13.45 -6.09
CA LYS A 7 -11.07 -12.77 -6.26
C LYS A 7 -10.76 -11.87 -5.06
N LEU A 8 -9.48 -11.78 -4.70
CA LEU A 8 -8.96 -10.92 -3.63
C LEU A 8 -9.42 -9.46 -3.75
N PHE A 9 -10.24 -9.02 -2.81
CA PHE A 9 -10.21 -7.63 -2.35
C PHE A 9 -8.86 -7.48 -1.63
N LEU A 10 -7.85 -6.86 -2.24
CA LEU A 10 -6.94 -6.09 -1.40
C LEU A 10 -7.89 -5.13 -0.69
N MET A 11 -8.02 -5.26 0.63
CA MET A 11 -8.78 -4.31 1.45
C MET A 11 -8.05 -2.97 1.37
N GLY A 12 -7.97 -2.36 0.18
CA GLY A 12 -7.55 -0.98 0.03
C GLY A 12 -8.44 -0.13 0.92
N ALA A 13 -8.23 1.17 0.87
CA ALA A 13 -9.11 2.11 1.55
C ALA A 13 -10.51 2.16 0.90
N SER A 14 -11.17 1.01 0.75
CA SER A 14 -12.60 0.81 0.63
C SER A 14 -13.20 1.75 1.63
N LEU A 15 -13.85 2.77 1.09
CA LEU A 15 -14.58 3.76 1.86
C LEU A 15 -15.27 3.01 2.99
N MET A 16 -14.87 3.29 4.22
CA MET A 16 -15.66 2.93 5.38
C MET A 16 -16.91 3.81 5.38
N LEU A 17 -17.77 3.59 4.39
CA LEU A 17 -19.16 3.97 4.41
C LEU A 17 -19.88 2.74 4.96
N VAL A 18 -20.32 2.87 6.21
CA VAL A 18 -21.21 1.91 6.84
C VAL A 18 -22.55 1.97 6.11
N SER A 19 -22.69 1.18 5.06
CA SER A 19 -23.96 0.65 4.57
C SER A 19 -23.69 -0.52 3.64
N GLY A 20 -24.24 -1.70 3.98
CA GLY A 20 -24.01 -2.94 3.26
C GLY A 20 -24.36 -2.84 1.77
N GLY A 21 -23.39 -3.16 0.93
CA GLY A 21 -23.54 -3.24 -0.52
C GLY A 21 -22.28 -3.83 -1.12
N VAL A 22 -22.33 -5.12 -1.42
CA VAL A 22 -21.25 -5.82 -2.12
C VAL A 22 -21.22 -5.30 -3.55
N ILE A 23 -20.14 -4.63 -3.96
CA ILE A 23 -19.99 -4.23 -5.36
C ILE A 23 -19.68 -5.50 -6.17
N THR A 24 -20.68 -6.05 -6.86
CA THR A 24 -20.50 -7.08 -7.89
C THR A 24 -20.66 -6.45 -9.26
N ILE A 25 -19.62 -6.46 -10.09
CA ILE A 25 -19.73 -6.05 -11.51
C ILE A 25 -19.42 -7.25 -12.42
N ALA A 26 -20.27 -7.38 -13.45
CA ALA A 26 -20.29 -8.47 -14.41
C ALA A 26 -18.97 -8.61 -15.21
N VAL A 27 -18.55 -9.87 -15.39
CA VAL A 27 -17.32 -10.25 -16.10
C VAL A 27 -17.56 -10.33 -17.61
N LEU A 28 -16.74 -9.65 -18.41
CA LEU A 28 -16.51 -10.02 -19.81
C LEU A 28 -15.21 -10.83 -19.93
N PRO A 29 -15.15 -11.85 -20.80
CA PRO A 29 -13.97 -12.71 -20.91
C PRO A 29 -12.87 -12.02 -21.72
N VAL A 30 -11.68 -11.88 -21.14
CA VAL A 30 -10.46 -11.57 -21.91
C VAL A 30 -9.37 -12.57 -21.55
N GLN A 31 -8.75 -13.10 -22.59
CA GLN A 31 -7.66 -14.07 -22.56
C GLN A 31 -6.42 -13.45 -21.89
N ALA A 32 -5.99 -14.00 -20.76
CA ALA A 32 -4.76 -13.57 -20.10
C ALA A 32 -3.53 -14.02 -20.92
N ALA A 33 -2.62 -13.10 -21.22
CA ALA A 33 -1.29 -13.42 -21.72
C ALA A 33 -0.41 -13.88 -20.54
N THR A 34 0.18 -15.06 -20.67
CA THR A 34 1.08 -15.64 -19.66
C THR A 34 2.43 -14.94 -19.74
N ILE A 35 2.78 -14.14 -18.72
CA ILE A 35 4.15 -13.63 -18.52
C ILE A 35 4.83 -14.54 -17.50
N THR A 36 5.87 -15.26 -17.94
CA THR A 36 6.68 -16.13 -17.08
C THR A 36 7.86 -15.33 -16.53
N ALA A 37 7.77 -14.86 -15.28
CA ALA A 37 8.91 -14.31 -14.55
C ALA A 37 9.67 -15.44 -13.85
N ASN A 38 10.94 -15.64 -14.21
CA ASN A 38 11.81 -16.63 -13.58
C ASN A 38 12.30 -16.13 -12.21
N VAL A 39 11.59 -16.50 -11.15
CA VAL A 39 12.01 -16.28 -9.75
C VAL A 39 13.15 -17.24 -9.41
N LYS A 40 14.30 -16.73 -8.95
CA LYS A 40 15.38 -17.57 -8.43
C LYS A 40 14.86 -18.36 -7.22
N GLN A 41 15.10 -19.66 -7.24
CA GLN A 41 14.47 -20.71 -6.41
C GLN A 41 14.62 -20.55 -4.89
N GLY A 42 15.38 -19.57 -4.39
CA GLY A 42 15.54 -19.27 -2.95
C GLY A 42 14.65 -18.13 -2.43
N GLU A 43 14.26 -17.15 -3.24
CA GLU A 43 13.58 -15.94 -2.74
C GLU A 43 12.05 -16.04 -2.81
N LYS A 44 11.46 -17.21 -2.58
CA LYS A 44 9.98 -17.32 -2.56
C LYS A 44 9.43 -16.72 -1.28
N VAL A 45 8.19 -16.22 -1.33
CA VAL A 45 7.47 -15.83 -0.12
C VAL A 45 7.21 -17.08 0.73
N GLY A 46 7.71 -17.07 1.96
CA GLY A 46 7.55 -18.15 2.95
C GLY A 46 6.61 -17.79 4.09
N SER A 47 6.31 -16.51 4.29
CA SER A 47 5.38 -16.06 5.33
C SER A 47 4.71 -14.72 5.00
N VAL A 48 3.62 -14.43 5.72
CA VAL A 48 2.90 -13.15 5.68
C VAL A 48 2.82 -12.59 7.09
N GLU A 49 3.29 -11.36 7.30
CA GLU A 49 3.07 -10.62 8.54
C GLU A 49 1.58 -10.22 8.66
N MET A 50 1.04 -10.31 9.87
CA MET A 50 -0.35 -9.96 10.16
C MET A 50 -0.59 -8.46 10.02
N PRO A 51 -1.82 -8.06 9.63
CA PRO A 51 -2.08 -6.68 9.27
C PRO A 51 -1.93 -5.76 10.47
N TYR A 52 -1.40 -4.58 10.19
CA TYR A 52 -1.22 -3.52 11.16
C TYR A 52 -1.56 -2.18 10.52
N THR A 53 -1.92 -1.22 11.36
CA THR A 53 -1.99 0.18 10.99
C THR A 53 -0.64 0.84 11.30
N LEU A 54 -0.03 1.45 10.29
CA LEU A 54 1.19 2.23 10.44
C LEU A 54 0.85 3.64 10.95
N VAL A 55 1.45 4.06 12.05
CA VAL A 55 1.38 5.46 12.50
C VAL A 55 2.78 6.00 12.68
N THR A 56 3.17 6.99 11.88
CA THR A 56 4.47 7.65 12.04
C THR A 56 4.36 8.84 12.98
N THR A 57 5.21 8.81 13.99
CA THR A 57 5.29 9.85 15.03
C THR A 57 6.67 10.48 15.05
N LYS A 58 6.84 11.55 15.82
CA LYS A 58 8.17 12.13 16.13
C LYS A 58 9.17 11.10 16.68
N ASP A 59 8.67 10.05 17.34
CA ASP A 59 9.47 8.99 17.93
C ASP A 59 9.75 7.84 16.92
N GLY A 60 9.25 7.98 15.68
CA GLY A 60 9.40 7.01 14.59
C GLY A 60 8.11 6.25 14.25
N PRO A 61 8.19 5.34 13.27
CA PRO A 61 7.06 4.54 12.81
C PRO A 61 6.61 3.52 13.87
N GLN A 62 5.31 3.47 14.15
CA GLN A 62 4.67 2.55 15.08
C GLN A 62 3.77 1.57 14.32
N ARG A 63 3.92 0.27 14.58
CA ARG A 63 3.04 -0.78 14.03
C ARG A 63 1.95 -1.11 15.04
N VAL A 64 0.71 -0.77 14.70
CA VAL A 64 -0.47 -1.08 15.53
C VAL A 64 -1.16 -2.31 14.95
N TYR A 65 -0.79 -3.50 15.43
CA TYR A 65 -1.40 -4.75 14.95
C TYR A 65 -2.89 -4.79 15.24
N TRP A 66 -3.67 -5.19 14.23
CA TRP A 66 -5.14 -5.25 14.32
C TRP A 66 -5.63 -6.24 15.38
N GLU A 67 -4.85 -7.31 15.60
CA GLU A 67 -5.05 -8.25 16.70
C GLU A 67 -3.73 -8.47 17.44
N SER A 68 -3.48 -7.64 18.45
CA SER A 68 -2.23 -7.65 19.22
C SER A 68 -1.92 -8.98 19.92
N LYS A 69 -2.92 -9.84 20.14
CA LYS A 69 -2.74 -11.16 20.78
C LYS A 69 -2.51 -12.29 19.77
N ALA A 70 -2.64 -12.02 18.48
CA ALA A 70 -2.36 -13.00 17.44
C ALA A 70 -0.85 -13.12 17.20
N PRO A 71 -0.38 -14.30 16.73
CA PRO A 71 0.92 -14.41 16.08
C PRO A 71 1.11 -13.29 15.05
N GLN A 72 2.24 -12.60 15.09
CA GLN A 72 2.50 -11.47 14.18
C GLN A 72 2.77 -11.90 12.74
N SER A 73 2.95 -13.19 12.47
CA SER A 73 3.13 -13.70 11.12
C SER A 73 2.66 -15.14 11.00
N LEU A 74 2.20 -15.51 9.82
CA LEU A 74 1.85 -16.89 9.47
C LEU A 74 2.77 -17.39 8.37
N THR A 75 3.35 -18.57 8.57
CA THR A 75 4.16 -19.27 7.56
C THR A 75 3.27 -19.93 6.51
N SER A 76 3.84 -20.23 5.34
CA SER A 76 3.13 -20.96 4.28
C SER A 76 2.58 -22.30 4.77
N ASP A 77 3.32 -23.01 5.62
CA ASP A 77 2.88 -24.29 6.19
C ASP A 77 1.66 -24.10 7.10
N GLN A 78 1.68 -23.08 7.96
CA GLN A 78 0.53 -22.73 8.82
C GLN A 78 -0.69 -22.29 8.00
N ILE A 79 -0.49 -21.50 6.95
CA ILE A 79 -1.57 -21.04 6.07
C ILE A 79 -2.23 -22.22 5.35
N ASN A 80 -1.45 -23.25 5.00
CA ASN A 80 -1.95 -24.42 4.29
C ASN A 80 -2.47 -25.55 5.21
N ASP A 81 -2.31 -25.41 6.52
CA ASP A 81 -2.92 -26.29 7.52
C ASP A 81 -4.34 -25.81 7.84
N THR A 82 -5.34 -26.52 7.31
CA THR A 82 -6.76 -26.18 7.47
C THR A 82 -7.21 -26.19 8.93
N ASP A 83 -6.70 -27.11 9.75
CA ASP A 83 -7.07 -27.22 11.16
C ASP A 83 -6.47 -26.06 11.96
N PHE A 84 -5.21 -25.70 11.66
CA PHE A 84 -4.58 -24.51 12.21
C PHE A 84 -5.36 -23.25 11.85
N VAL A 85 -5.72 -23.04 10.57
CA VAL A 85 -6.44 -21.84 10.13
C VAL A 85 -7.82 -21.77 10.79
N ALA A 86 -8.55 -22.88 10.85
CA ALA A 86 -9.86 -22.94 11.53
C ALA A 86 -9.75 -22.57 13.01
N LYS A 87 -8.71 -23.07 13.70
CA LYS A 87 -8.43 -22.69 15.08
C LYS A 87 -8.05 -21.22 15.20
N PHE A 88 -7.19 -20.71 14.30
CA PHE A 88 -6.72 -19.33 14.31
C PHE A 88 -7.88 -18.34 14.18
N VAL A 89 -8.78 -18.53 13.22
CA VAL A 89 -9.93 -17.61 13.04
C VAL A 89 -10.94 -17.70 14.20
N SER A 90 -11.00 -18.84 14.88
CA SER A 90 -11.81 -19.03 16.09
C SER A 90 -11.20 -18.34 17.31
N ASP A 91 -9.89 -18.47 17.50
CA ASP A 91 -9.14 -17.83 18.59
C ASP A 91 -9.08 -16.29 18.42
N TYR A 92 -9.13 -15.81 17.16
CA TYR A 92 -9.03 -14.39 16.80
C TYR A 92 -10.23 -13.92 15.94
N PRO A 93 -11.43 -13.77 16.53
CA PRO A 93 -12.66 -13.46 15.78
C PRO A 93 -12.61 -12.16 14.98
N THR A 94 -11.84 -11.17 15.42
CA THR A 94 -11.63 -9.92 14.67
C THR A 94 -11.05 -10.22 13.29
N LEU A 95 -9.97 -11.00 13.22
CA LEU A 95 -9.36 -11.43 11.96
C LEU A 95 -10.26 -12.42 11.21
N GLY A 96 -10.92 -13.33 11.92
CA GLY A 96 -11.86 -14.28 11.34
C GLY A 96 -13.00 -13.60 10.56
N ASN A 97 -13.62 -12.57 11.16
CA ASN A 97 -14.69 -11.80 10.52
C ASN A 97 -14.17 -10.94 9.36
N LEU A 98 -12.98 -10.34 9.49
CA LEU A 98 -12.40 -9.51 8.43
C LEU A 98 -12.09 -10.31 7.17
N PHE A 99 -11.59 -11.54 7.34
CA PHE A 99 -11.21 -12.40 6.22
C PHE A 99 -12.23 -13.50 5.93
N GLN A 100 -13.49 -13.33 6.33
CA GLN A 100 -14.51 -14.38 6.21
C GLN A 100 -14.83 -14.76 4.75
N ASP A 101 -14.71 -13.82 3.82
CA ASP A 101 -14.93 -14.03 2.39
C ASP A 101 -13.75 -13.41 1.62
N PRO A 102 -12.91 -14.20 0.91
CA PRO A 102 -13.09 -15.61 0.58
C PRO A 102 -12.48 -16.60 1.59
N GLY A 103 -12.14 -16.15 2.80
CA GLY A 103 -11.45 -16.95 3.83
C GLY A 103 -10.00 -16.49 4.04
N LEU A 104 -9.49 -16.56 5.27
CA LEU A 104 -8.11 -16.18 5.62
C LEU A 104 -7.08 -16.94 4.78
N GLN A 105 -7.17 -18.27 4.74
CA GLN A 105 -6.24 -19.12 3.96
C GLN A 105 -6.17 -18.69 2.50
N LYS A 106 -7.34 -18.53 1.87
CA LYS A 106 -7.42 -18.16 0.46
C LYS A 106 -6.87 -16.77 0.21
N THR A 107 -7.21 -15.81 1.07
CA THR A 107 -6.71 -14.43 1.01
C THR A 107 -5.18 -14.39 1.06
N LEU A 108 -4.58 -15.09 2.02
CA LEU A 108 -3.12 -15.11 2.20
C LEU A 108 -2.41 -15.84 1.05
N ASN A 109 -2.92 -16.99 0.63
CA ASN A 109 -2.35 -17.73 -0.49
C ASN A 109 -2.40 -16.91 -1.80
N GLU A 110 -3.51 -16.22 -2.08
CA GLU A 110 -3.62 -15.35 -3.26
C GLU A 110 -2.65 -14.17 -3.21
N LEU A 111 -2.45 -13.56 -2.04
CA LEU A 111 -1.47 -12.49 -1.85
C LEU A 111 -0.04 -12.99 -2.09
N MET A 112 0.34 -14.12 -1.47
CA MET A 112 1.66 -14.74 -1.65
C MET A 112 1.93 -15.05 -3.13
N ASP A 113 0.93 -15.59 -3.82
CA ASP A 113 0.97 -15.91 -5.25
C ASP A 113 1.18 -14.67 -6.12
N LYS A 114 0.44 -13.59 -5.85
CA LYS A 114 0.57 -12.31 -6.55
C LYS A 114 1.99 -11.72 -6.36
N VAL A 115 2.49 -11.68 -5.13
CA VAL A 115 3.83 -11.18 -4.82
C VAL A 115 4.92 -12.05 -5.45
N ASN A 116 4.78 -13.37 -5.45
CA ASN A 116 5.74 -14.28 -6.08
C ASN A 116 5.83 -14.07 -7.60
N ARG A 117 4.76 -13.63 -8.27
CA ARG A 117 4.74 -13.37 -9.71
C ARG A 117 5.13 -11.94 -10.10
N ALA A 118 5.10 -11.01 -9.16
CA ALA A 118 5.33 -9.59 -9.42
C ALA A 118 6.81 -9.26 -9.69
N ASN A 119 7.06 -8.22 -10.49
CA ASN A 119 8.38 -7.60 -10.55
C ASN A 119 8.59 -6.74 -9.30
N ARG A 120 9.55 -7.13 -8.46
CA ARG A 120 9.79 -6.50 -7.15
C ARG A 120 10.43 -5.11 -7.23
N GLN A 121 10.86 -4.70 -8.42
CA GLN A 121 11.39 -3.36 -8.69
C GLN A 121 10.31 -2.39 -9.15
N ASP A 122 9.12 -2.87 -9.50
CA ASP A 122 7.98 -2.00 -9.81
C ASP A 122 7.57 -1.24 -8.54
N SER A 123 7.03 -0.04 -8.73
CA SER A 123 6.49 0.74 -7.63
C SER A 123 5.33 -0.02 -6.97
N LEU A 124 5.07 0.28 -5.70
CA LEU A 124 3.99 -0.36 -4.97
C LEU A 124 2.64 -0.08 -5.64
N ILE A 125 2.43 1.13 -6.17
CA ILE A 125 1.19 1.45 -6.89
C ILE A 125 1.03 0.60 -8.16
N ASP A 126 2.09 0.35 -8.92
CA ASP A 126 2.02 -0.51 -10.11
C ASP A 126 1.68 -1.96 -9.72
N PHE A 127 2.23 -2.45 -8.61
CA PHE A 127 1.86 -3.76 -8.06
C PHE A 127 0.38 -3.81 -7.64
N VAL A 128 -0.10 -2.79 -6.92
CA VAL A 128 -1.50 -2.74 -6.45
C VAL A 128 -2.47 -2.68 -7.64
N VAL A 129 -2.18 -1.86 -8.64
CA VAL A 129 -3.02 -1.72 -9.85
C VAL A 129 -3.03 -3.00 -10.67
N SER A 130 -1.86 -3.59 -10.93
CA SER A 130 -1.75 -4.84 -11.72
C SER A 130 -2.40 -6.05 -11.05
N THR A 131 -2.64 -5.99 -9.75
CA THR A 131 -3.30 -7.05 -8.98
C THR A 131 -4.76 -6.74 -8.62
N SER A 132 -5.24 -5.55 -8.97
CA SER A 132 -6.64 -5.13 -8.82
C SER A 132 -7.50 -5.65 -9.98
N ASP A 133 -8.81 -5.76 -9.74
CA ASP A 133 -9.79 -6.09 -10.79
C ASP A 133 -10.24 -4.88 -11.63
N ASP A 134 -9.73 -3.68 -11.30
CA ASP A 134 -10.12 -2.41 -11.89
C ASP A 134 -9.28 -2.11 -13.14
N ASN A 135 -9.62 -2.77 -14.24
CA ASN A 135 -8.85 -2.71 -15.49
C ASN A 135 -8.94 -1.36 -16.24
N GLY A 136 -9.56 -0.33 -15.65
CA GLY A 136 -9.84 0.96 -16.30
C GLY A 136 -9.08 2.17 -15.75
N LEU A 137 -8.53 2.10 -14.53
CA LEU A 137 -7.88 3.25 -13.89
C LEU A 137 -6.38 3.26 -14.14
N SER A 138 -5.84 4.47 -14.38
CA SER A 138 -4.40 4.67 -14.37
C SER A 138 -3.84 4.49 -12.96
N ALA A 139 -2.57 4.09 -12.84
CA ALA A 139 -1.89 4.00 -11.54
C ALA A 139 -1.90 5.33 -10.77
N SER A 140 -1.79 6.45 -11.50
CA SER A 140 -1.92 7.80 -10.96
C SER A 140 -3.30 8.03 -10.32
N ASP A 141 -4.39 7.64 -11.00
CA ASP A 141 -5.73 7.90 -10.48
C ASP A 141 -6.08 6.96 -9.33
N TYR A 142 -5.57 5.72 -9.37
CA TYR A 142 -5.68 4.80 -8.23
C TYR A 142 -4.91 5.35 -7.01
N ALA A 143 -3.69 5.87 -7.21
CA ALA A 143 -2.91 6.50 -6.14
C ALA A 143 -3.65 7.70 -5.52
N LYS A 144 -4.23 8.58 -6.35
CA LYS A 144 -5.02 9.71 -5.87
C LYS A 144 -6.18 9.26 -4.98
N ARG A 145 -6.89 8.19 -5.37
CA ARG A 145 -8.00 7.64 -4.57
C ARG A 145 -7.54 7.13 -3.21
N ILE A 146 -6.42 6.40 -3.15
CA ILE A 146 -5.86 5.93 -1.87
C ILE A 146 -5.48 7.12 -1.00
N VAL A 147 -4.71 8.07 -1.53
CA VAL A 147 -4.25 9.26 -0.80
C VAL A 147 -5.44 10.04 -0.26
N GLN A 148 -6.45 10.29 -1.10
CA GLN A 148 -7.65 11.01 -0.71
C GLN A 148 -8.43 10.31 0.42
N SER A 149 -8.57 8.99 0.36
CA SER A 149 -9.23 8.21 1.42
C SER A 149 -8.47 8.33 2.76
N ILE A 150 -7.14 8.27 2.72
CA ILE A 150 -6.30 8.49 3.90
C ILE A 150 -6.44 9.92 4.44
N THR A 151 -6.39 10.94 3.57
CA THR A 151 -6.59 12.34 3.96
C THR A 151 -7.93 12.53 4.64
N GLN A 152 -9.01 11.97 4.08
CA GLN A 152 -10.36 12.06 4.63
C GLN A 152 -10.47 11.43 6.02
N GLN A 153 -10.01 10.19 6.18
CA GLN A 153 -10.08 9.49 7.47
C GLN A 153 -9.27 10.24 8.53
N SER A 154 -8.07 10.70 8.16
CA SER A 154 -7.17 11.47 9.03
C SER A 154 -7.79 12.81 9.44
N TRP A 155 -8.41 13.52 8.50
CA TRP A 155 -9.05 14.81 8.78
C TRP A 155 -10.21 14.63 9.75
N ILE A 156 -11.14 13.70 9.48
CA ILE A 156 -12.32 13.52 10.34
C ILE A 156 -11.91 13.10 11.75
N VAL A 157 -11.07 12.06 11.88
CA VAL A 157 -10.69 11.56 13.22
C VAL A 157 -9.91 12.60 14.02
N SER A 158 -8.99 13.33 13.39
CA SER A 158 -8.16 14.34 14.07
C SER A 158 -8.99 15.55 14.49
N ARG A 159 -9.91 16.05 13.66
CA ARG A 159 -10.75 17.20 14.02
C ARG A 159 -11.74 16.86 15.11
N LEU A 160 -12.39 15.70 15.06
CA LEU A 160 -13.26 15.25 16.15
C LEU A 160 -12.48 15.09 17.46
N ALA A 161 -11.26 14.53 17.40
CA ALA A 161 -10.41 14.38 18.57
C ALA A 161 -9.90 15.73 19.12
N GLN A 162 -9.56 16.69 18.25
CA GLN A 162 -9.18 18.05 18.62
C GLN A 162 -10.33 18.82 19.26
N TYR A 163 -11.56 18.61 18.79
CA TYR A 163 -12.76 19.13 19.45
C TYR A 163 -12.88 18.59 20.87
N LYS A 164 -12.82 17.26 21.02
CA LYS A 164 -12.94 16.57 22.31
C LYS A 164 -11.88 16.94 23.34
N THR A 165 -10.67 17.22 22.87
CA THR A 165 -9.53 17.60 23.70
C THR A 165 -9.46 19.11 23.96
N ASN A 166 -10.45 19.88 23.49
CA ASN A 166 -10.49 21.34 23.54
C ASN A 166 -9.30 22.02 22.84
N ALA A 167 -8.65 21.32 21.90
CA ALA A 167 -7.55 21.86 21.09
C ALA A 167 -8.07 22.74 19.94
N LYS A 168 -9.30 22.53 19.48
CA LYS A 168 -10.02 23.38 18.53
C LYS A 168 -11.47 23.58 18.96
N THR A 169 -12.00 24.77 18.72
CA THR A 169 -13.41 25.08 18.87
C THR A 169 -14.23 24.55 17.69
N PHE A 170 -15.55 24.40 17.88
CA PHE A 170 -16.45 24.00 16.79
C PHE A 170 -16.36 24.94 15.58
N LYS A 171 -16.30 26.27 15.82
CA LYS A 171 -16.19 27.27 14.76
C LYS A 171 -14.92 27.14 13.93
N GLU A 172 -13.80 26.80 14.57
CA GLU A 172 -12.53 26.57 13.85
C GLU A 172 -12.61 25.32 12.97
N ILE A 173 -13.25 24.25 13.46
CA ILE A 173 -13.46 23.01 12.69
C ILE A 173 -14.42 23.25 11.53
N GLN A 174 -15.53 23.96 11.76
CA GLN A 174 -16.49 24.31 10.71
C GLN A 174 -15.83 25.18 9.62
N LYS A 175 -14.97 26.12 10.01
CA LYS A 175 -14.19 26.92 9.06
C LYS A 175 -13.24 26.03 8.24
N ASP A 176 -12.46 25.17 8.91
CA ASP A 176 -11.54 24.22 8.24
C ASP A 176 -12.28 23.26 7.30
N TYR A 177 -13.48 22.83 7.70
CA TYR A 177 -14.36 22.02 6.86
C TYR A 177 -14.72 22.73 5.56
N GLN A 178 -15.20 23.97 5.64
CA GLN A 178 -15.65 24.74 4.46
C GLN A 178 -14.49 25.13 3.54
N GLU A 179 -13.34 25.49 4.11
CA GLU A 179 -12.19 25.98 3.35
C GLU A 179 -11.35 24.84 2.75
N ASN A 180 -11.23 23.71 3.44
CA ASN A 180 -10.24 22.68 3.08
C ASN A 180 -10.86 21.29 2.81
N PHE A 181 -11.74 20.78 3.68
CA PHE A 181 -12.21 19.40 3.54
C PHE A 181 -13.37 19.23 2.55
N ARG A 182 -14.37 20.11 2.61
CA ARG A 182 -15.54 20.07 1.73
C ARG A 182 -15.17 20.20 0.25
N PRO A 183 -14.26 21.10 -0.18
CA PRO A 183 -13.81 21.17 -1.57
C PRO A 183 -13.12 19.88 -2.07
N LEU A 184 -12.43 19.15 -1.19
CA LEU A 184 -11.83 17.84 -1.55
C LEU A 184 -12.90 16.80 -1.89
N ILE A 185 -14.04 16.81 -1.19
CA ILE A 185 -15.17 15.93 -1.49
C ILE A 185 -15.86 16.38 -2.79
N GLU A 186 -16.04 17.68 -2.99
CA GLU A 186 -16.66 18.23 -4.21
C GLU A 186 -15.84 17.92 -5.48
N ALA A 187 -14.53 17.80 -5.36
CA ALA A 187 -13.63 17.41 -6.43
C ALA A 187 -13.73 15.93 -6.83
N LEU A 188 -14.43 15.09 -6.06
CA LEU A 188 -14.69 13.71 -6.44
C LEU A 188 -15.54 13.65 -7.73
N PRO A 189 -15.27 12.68 -8.61
CA PRO A 189 -16.16 12.42 -9.73
C PRO A 189 -17.53 12.00 -9.21
N ASP A 190 -18.58 12.39 -9.92
CA ASP A 190 -19.92 11.89 -9.62
C ASP A 190 -19.98 10.40 -9.98
N ASP A 191 -20.68 9.62 -9.15
CA ASP A 191 -20.82 8.18 -9.31
C ASP A 191 -22.31 7.79 -9.26
N GLU A 192 -22.69 6.74 -10.02
CA GLU A 192 -24.09 6.29 -10.12
C GLU A 192 -24.65 5.81 -8.77
N ASP A 193 -23.79 5.39 -7.85
CA ASP A 193 -24.13 4.93 -6.50
C ASP A 193 -24.34 6.08 -5.50
N GLY A 194 -24.08 7.33 -5.92
CA GLY A 194 -24.27 8.53 -5.09
C GLY A 194 -23.31 8.63 -3.90
N ASN A 195 -22.15 7.98 -3.94
CA ASN A 195 -21.19 7.97 -2.84
C ASN A 195 -20.69 9.37 -2.46
N LYS A 196 -20.38 10.21 -3.46
CA LYS A 196 -19.99 11.61 -3.23
C LYS A 196 -21.06 12.39 -2.49
N GLU A 197 -22.31 12.31 -2.94
CA GLU A 197 -23.44 13.02 -2.34
C GLU A 197 -23.70 12.53 -0.90
N ASN A 198 -23.68 11.21 -0.69
CA ASN A 198 -23.80 10.62 0.64
C ASN A 198 -22.67 11.08 1.59
N LEU A 199 -21.46 11.26 1.07
CA LEU A 199 -20.33 11.74 1.86
C LEU A 199 -20.45 13.24 2.20
N LEU A 200 -20.90 14.07 1.25
CA LEU A 200 -21.21 15.48 1.51
C LEU A 200 -22.29 15.61 2.57
N GLN A 201 -23.40 14.87 2.46
CA GLN A 201 -24.50 14.91 3.42
C GLN A 201 -24.06 14.52 4.84
N GLN A 202 -23.28 13.45 4.98
CA GLN A 202 -22.77 13.02 6.28
C GLN A 202 -21.77 14.03 6.88
N SER A 203 -20.93 14.64 6.05
CA SER A 203 -19.96 15.64 6.50
C SER A 203 -20.67 16.95 6.88
N ASP A 204 -21.63 17.40 6.08
CA ASP A 204 -22.47 18.57 6.37
C ASP A 204 -23.29 18.36 7.64
N PHE A 205 -23.81 17.16 7.89
CA PHE A 205 -24.51 16.82 9.14
C PHE A 205 -23.64 17.04 10.38
N LEU A 206 -22.33 16.84 10.29
CA LEU A 206 -21.41 17.00 11.42
C LEU A 206 -20.81 18.39 11.54
N PHE A 207 -20.48 19.01 10.41
CA PHE A 207 -19.63 20.20 10.36
C PHE A 207 -20.31 21.43 9.79
N ASN A 208 -21.47 21.28 9.12
CA ASN A 208 -22.29 22.37 8.62
C ASN A 208 -23.61 22.48 9.37
N THR A 209 -23.54 22.39 10.69
CA THR A 209 -24.68 22.28 11.61
C THR A 209 -24.43 23.14 12.87
N GLU A 210 -25.26 22.98 13.90
CA GLU A 210 -25.06 23.54 15.23
C GLU A 210 -24.10 22.68 16.08
N GLU A 211 -23.36 23.33 16.99
CA GLU A 211 -22.37 22.70 17.88
C GLU A 211 -22.94 21.53 18.70
N SER A 212 -24.21 21.64 19.11
CA SER A 212 -24.93 20.59 19.86
C SER A 212 -25.03 19.26 19.10
N THR A 213 -25.04 19.29 17.76
CA THR A 213 -25.01 18.10 16.91
C THR A 213 -23.66 17.42 17.02
N LEU A 214 -22.57 18.19 17.00
CA LEU A 214 -21.23 17.65 17.17
C LEU A 214 -21.04 17.09 18.58
N ASP A 215 -21.50 17.79 19.62
CA ASP A 215 -21.46 17.31 21.01
C ASP A 215 -22.10 15.94 21.18
N THR A 216 -23.28 15.77 20.58
CA THR A 216 -24.05 14.53 20.68
C THR A 216 -23.37 13.37 19.94
N ASN A 217 -22.67 13.66 18.84
CA ASN A 217 -22.22 12.64 17.89
C ASN A 217 -20.70 12.38 17.91
N ALA A 218 -19.86 13.32 18.33
CA ALA A 218 -18.41 13.23 18.20
C ALA A 218 -17.83 11.95 18.81
N SER A 219 -18.27 11.57 20.02
CA SER A 219 -17.82 10.32 20.66
C SER A 219 -18.14 9.08 19.83
N ARG A 220 -19.34 9.01 19.25
CA ARG A 220 -19.77 7.90 18.41
C ARG A 220 -18.93 7.82 17.14
N PHE A 221 -18.72 8.96 16.47
CA PHE A 221 -17.92 9.01 15.25
C PHE A 221 -16.45 8.69 15.53
N ILE A 222 -15.83 9.24 16.58
CA ILE A 222 -14.47 8.87 17.00
C ILE A 222 -14.39 7.37 17.24
N SER A 223 -15.33 6.78 17.97
CA SER A 223 -15.34 5.33 18.22
C SER A 223 -15.43 4.51 16.92
N MET A 224 -16.26 4.96 15.97
CA MET A 224 -16.42 4.33 14.66
C MET A 224 -15.11 4.39 13.86
N PHE A 225 -14.50 5.58 13.76
CA PHE A 225 -13.23 5.77 13.06
C PHE A 225 -12.08 5.02 13.73
N LYS A 226 -11.96 5.05 15.06
CA LYS A 226 -10.94 4.27 15.79
C LYS A 226 -11.03 2.78 15.50
N THR A 227 -12.24 2.24 15.51
CA THR A 227 -12.47 0.83 15.19
C THR A 227 -12.10 0.54 13.76
N GLY A 228 -12.54 1.39 12.83
CA GLY A 228 -12.25 1.24 11.41
C GLY A 228 -10.78 1.37 11.05
N MET A 229 -10.07 2.27 11.73
CA MET A 229 -8.64 2.52 11.55
C MET A 229 -7.75 1.51 12.29
N PHE A 230 -8.33 0.60 13.07
CA PHE A 230 -7.63 -0.29 14.01
C PHE A 230 -6.74 0.47 15.02
N LEU A 231 -7.19 1.65 15.42
CA LEU A 231 -6.54 2.52 16.42
C LEU A 231 -7.34 2.56 17.72
N SER A 232 -8.02 1.46 18.07
CA SER A 232 -8.81 1.36 19.31
C SER A 232 -7.99 1.64 20.57
N SER A 233 -6.69 1.31 20.55
CA SER A 233 -5.72 1.58 21.62
C SER A 233 -5.28 3.04 21.74
N TYR A 234 -5.52 3.88 20.73
CA TYR A 234 -5.10 5.28 20.74
C TYR A 234 -6.04 6.12 21.61
N SER A 235 -5.48 7.03 22.40
CA SER A 235 -6.25 8.05 23.12
C SER A 235 -6.75 9.15 22.18
N ASP A 236 -7.76 9.91 22.62
CA ASP A 236 -8.24 11.08 21.87
C ASP A 236 -7.11 12.10 21.67
N ALA A 237 -6.18 12.25 22.62
CA ALA A 237 -5.01 13.11 22.46
C ALA A 237 -4.07 12.63 21.34
N GLN A 238 -3.80 11.33 21.25
CA GLN A 238 -2.96 10.78 20.16
C GLN A 238 -3.64 10.89 18.79
N LEU A 239 -4.97 10.76 18.72
CA LEU A 239 -5.72 10.94 17.47
C LEU A 239 -5.74 12.42 17.04
N ALA A 240 -5.78 13.34 17.99
CA ALA A 240 -5.73 14.78 17.73
C ALA A 240 -4.38 15.22 17.11
N GLU A 241 -3.32 14.44 17.29
CA GLU A 241 -2.00 14.67 16.68
C GLU A 241 -1.91 14.17 15.23
N ILE A 242 -2.84 13.35 14.74
CA ILE A 242 -2.84 12.89 13.35
C ILE A 242 -3.01 14.10 12.43
N ASP A 243 -2.11 14.23 11.47
CA ASP A 243 -2.09 15.31 10.51
C ASP A 243 -2.50 14.77 9.12
N PRO A 244 -3.57 15.30 8.50
CA PRO A 244 -4.07 14.80 7.22
C PRO A 244 -3.11 15.04 6.05
N ASP A 245 -2.35 16.15 6.05
CA ASP A 245 -1.39 16.48 4.99
C ASP A 245 -0.14 15.60 5.12
N ALA A 246 0.34 15.39 6.35
CA ALA A 246 1.42 14.47 6.66
C ALA A 246 1.05 13.03 6.29
N SER A 247 -0.17 12.60 6.60
CA SER A 247 -0.68 11.28 6.25
C SER A 247 -0.78 11.10 4.73
N ALA A 248 -1.25 12.13 4.01
CA ALA A 248 -1.31 12.14 2.55
C ALA A 248 0.10 12.06 1.91
N ALA A 249 1.04 12.84 2.43
CA ALA A 249 2.43 12.83 1.99
C ALA A 249 3.07 11.46 2.24
N GLN A 250 2.90 10.89 3.44
CA GLN A 250 3.39 9.56 3.77
C GLN A 250 2.82 8.49 2.83
N MET A 251 1.51 8.51 2.59
CA MET A 251 0.88 7.55 1.68
C MET A 251 1.43 7.69 0.26
N SER A 252 1.58 8.93 -0.23
CA SER A 252 2.16 9.19 -1.54
C SER A 252 3.59 8.64 -1.65
N GLN A 253 4.39 8.78 -0.59
CA GLN A 253 5.73 8.20 -0.53
C GLN A 253 5.71 6.68 -0.53
N ILE A 254 4.85 6.04 0.27
CA ILE A 254 4.68 4.58 0.35
C ILE A 254 4.37 4.00 -1.04
N LEU A 255 3.42 4.61 -1.74
CA LEU A 255 2.99 4.15 -3.07
C LEU A 255 4.09 4.20 -4.13
N GLN A 256 5.05 5.12 -4.00
CA GLN A 256 6.17 5.29 -4.94
C GLN A 256 7.35 4.34 -4.67
N GLN A 257 7.42 3.72 -3.48
CA GLN A 257 8.52 2.81 -3.15
C GLN A 257 8.42 1.51 -3.95
N PRO A 258 9.55 0.86 -4.27
CA PRO A 258 9.51 -0.44 -4.94
C PRO A 258 8.90 -1.52 -4.03
N LEU A 259 8.19 -2.49 -4.60
CA LEU A 259 7.59 -3.60 -3.86
C LEU A 259 8.60 -4.33 -2.95
N SER A 260 9.85 -4.45 -3.39
CA SER A 260 10.95 -5.06 -2.60
C SER A 260 11.15 -4.45 -1.21
N LYS A 261 10.78 -3.18 -0.97
CA LYS A 261 10.84 -2.56 0.36
C LYS A 261 9.88 -3.18 1.37
N TYR A 262 8.83 -3.85 0.88
CA TYR A 262 7.78 -4.50 1.66
C TYR A 262 7.97 -6.02 1.73
N LEU A 263 9.16 -6.51 1.38
CA LEU A 263 9.53 -7.92 1.42
C LEU A 263 10.77 -8.10 2.30
N HIS A 264 10.60 -8.73 3.45
CA HIS A 264 11.66 -8.88 4.45
C HIS A 264 12.38 -10.22 4.30
N PRO A 265 13.71 -10.25 4.08
CA PRO A 265 14.46 -11.50 4.04
C PRO A 265 14.40 -12.26 5.36
N GLN A 266 14.23 -13.59 5.27
CA GLN A 266 14.22 -14.50 6.41
C GLN A 266 15.49 -15.36 6.44
N ALA A 267 15.83 -15.89 7.61
CA ALA A 267 17.06 -16.67 7.81
C ALA A 267 17.11 -17.98 7.01
N ASP A 268 15.95 -18.52 6.65
CA ASP A 268 15.79 -19.73 5.81
C ASP A 268 15.90 -19.43 4.30
N GLY A 269 16.18 -18.18 3.94
CA GLY A 269 16.29 -17.72 2.55
C GLY A 269 14.97 -17.25 1.94
N THR A 270 13.83 -17.48 2.59
CA THR A 270 12.51 -17.04 2.12
C THR A 270 12.26 -15.56 2.39
N LEU A 271 11.16 -15.02 1.85
CA LEU A 271 10.70 -13.66 2.09
C LEU A 271 9.42 -13.65 2.94
N GLN A 272 9.34 -12.70 3.85
CA GLN A 272 8.10 -12.33 4.53
C GLN A 272 7.45 -11.13 3.86
N ILE A 273 6.16 -11.22 3.55
CA ILE A 273 5.37 -10.06 3.12
C ILE A 273 5.10 -9.17 4.32
N ASP A 274 5.40 -7.87 4.20
CA ASP A 274 5.09 -6.86 5.21
C ASP A 274 3.56 -6.73 5.40
N GLY A 275 3.14 -6.67 6.66
CA GLY A 275 1.72 -6.67 7.05
C GLY A 275 0.96 -5.44 6.53
N LEU A 276 1.67 -4.38 6.14
CA LEU A 276 1.07 -3.22 5.49
C LEU A 276 0.38 -3.57 4.18
N LEU A 277 0.91 -4.54 3.41
CA LEU A 277 0.27 -5.00 2.16
C LEU A 277 -1.04 -5.72 2.44
N LEU A 278 -1.10 -6.51 3.51
CA LEU A 278 -2.31 -7.22 3.93
C LEU A 278 -3.34 -6.28 4.56
N SER A 279 -2.89 -5.22 5.23
CA SER A 279 -3.76 -4.15 5.76
C SER A 279 -4.45 -3.33 4.67
N GLY A 280 -3.98 -3.45 3.42
CA GLY A 280 -4.31 -2.57 2.30
C GLY A 280 -3.90 -1.12 2.51
N LEU A 281 -2.69 -0.96 3.05
CA LEU A 281 -1.97 0.30 3.19
C LEU A 281 -2.60 1.26 4.22
N MET A 282 -3.02 0.76 5.38
CA MET A 282 -3.46 1.63 6.47
C MET A 282 -2.26 2.36 7.09
N ALA A 283 -2.03 3.61 6.69
CA ALA A 283 -0.89 4.39 7.14
C ALA A 283 -1.23 5.86 7.39
N TYR A 284 -0.94 6.34 8.59
CA TYR A 284 -1.19 7.71 9.06
C TYR A 284 0.09 8.33 9.62
N SER A 285 0.15 9.66 9.71
CA SER A 285 1.28 10.37 10.27
C SER A 285 0.86 11.57 11.12
N THR A 286 1.65 11.87 12.14
CA THR A 286 1.58 13.08 12.96
C THR A 286 2.65 14.10 12.58
N ILE A 287 3.61 13.70 11.73
CA ILE A 287 4.74 14.52 11.29
C ILE A 287 4.87 14.48 9.77
N MET A 288 5.13 15.64 9.16
CA MET A 288 5.43 15.69 7.73
C MET A 288 6.66 14.83 7.46
N PRO A 289 6.57 13.81 6.58
CA PRO A 289 7.74 13.02 6.22
C PRO A 289 8.73 13.91 5.48
N ASP A 290 10.02 13.64 5.67
CA ASP A 290 11.05 14.28 4.86
C ASP A 290 10.75 14.06 3.38
N PRO A 291 10.84 15.09 2.52
CA PRO A 291 10.67 14.92 1.10
C PRO A 291 11.55 13.76 0.63
N ILE A 292 11.01 12.87 -0.21
CA ILE A 292 11.87 11.94 -0.95
C ILE A 292 12.70 12.84 -1.87
N VAL A 293 13.90 13.17 -1.43
CA VAL A 293 14.92 13.72 -2.30
C VAL A 293 15.23 12.55 -3.22
N PRO A 294 14.91 12.60 -4.53
CA PRO A 294 15.47 11.63 -5.45
C PRO A 294 16.96 11.69 -5.18
N ASN A 295 17.59 10.56 -4.87
CA ASN A 295 19.05 10.51 -4.78
C ASN A 295 19.57 11.33 -5.97
N PRO A 296 20.31 12.44 -5.76
CA PRO A 296 20.54 13.39 -6.83
C PRO A 296 21.02 12.58 -8.02
N THR A 297 20.29 12.66 -9.13
CA THR A 297 20.88 12.31 -10.41
C THR A 297 22.21 13.06 -10.39
N PRO A 298 23.38 12.38 -10.43
CA PRO A 298 24.64 13.08 -10.30
C PRO A 298 24.59 14.20 -11.30
N THR A 299 24.60 15.43 -10.79
CA THR A 299 24.50 16.63 -11.61
C THR A 299 25.59 16.45 -12.65
N PRO A 300 25.28 16.44 -13.96
CA PRO A 300 26.33 16.41 -14.96
C PRO A 300 27.23 17.58 -14.62
N ASP A 301 28.47 17.27 -14.23
CA ASP A 301 29.55 18.24 -14.17
C ASP A 301 29.44 19.03 -15.48
N PRO A 302 29.30 20.37 -15.48
CA PRO A 302 29.02 21.13 -16.69
C PRO A 302 30.13 21.00 -17.76
N ASN A 303 31.17 20.20 -17.50
CA ASN A 303 32.17 19.80 -18.47
C ASN A 303 32.63 18.33 -18.31
N PRO A 304 31.81 17.30 -18.64
CA PRO A 304 32.27 15.92 -18.54
C PRO A 304 33.14 15.63 -19.77
N SER A 305 34.45 15.77 -19.62
CA SER A 305 35.41 15.37 -20.66
C SER A 305 35.45 13.85 -20.88
N THR A 306 34.82 13.07 -19.98
CA THR A 306 34.79 11.61 -19.99
C THR A 306 33.37 11.08 -19.75
N SER A 307 32.96 10.09 -20.54
CA SER A 307 31.71 9.34 -20.41
C SER A 307 31.79 8.32 -19.26
N GLN A 308 30.64 7.89 -18.74
CA GLN A 308 30.57 6.77 -17.82
C GLN A 308 31.13 5.49 -18.46
N ALA A 309 31.90 4.72 -17.68
CA ALA A 309 32.55 3.51 -18.15
C ALA A 309 31.52 2.44 -18.55
N VAL A 310 31.61 1.95 -19.78
CA VAL A 310 30.76 0.87 -20.30
C VAL A 310 31.42 -0.47 -20.01
N THR A 311 30.70 -1.38 -19.37
CA THR A 311 31.20 -2.72 -19.04
C THR A 311 30.66 -3.74 -20.05
N VAL A 312 31.55 -4.37 -20.81
CA VAL A 312 31.22 -5.41 -21.79
C VAL A 312 31.48 -6.79 -21.18
N LYS A 313 30.42 -7.59 -21.02
CA LYS A 313 30.48 -8.98 -20.56
C LYS A 313 30.29 -9.94 -21.73
N TYR A 314 31.17 -10.93 -21.85
CA TYR A 314 31.04 -12.01 -22.84
C TYR A 314 30.48 -13.24 -22.14
N VAL A 315 29.21 -13.57 -22.42
CA VAL A 315 28.48 -14.66 -21.76
C VAL A 315 27.83 -15.59 -22.79
N ASP A 316 27.60 -16.85 -22.41
CA ASP A 316 26.81 -17.80 -23.21
C ASP A 316 25.30 -17.57 -23.06
N GLN A 317 24.50 -18.39 -23.75
CA GLN A 317 23.02 -18.31 -23.72
C GLN A 317 22.43 -18.59 -22.33
N GLN A 318 23.22 -19.14 -21.41
CA GLN A 318 22.84 -19.42 -20.03
C GLN A 318 23.40 -18.37 -19.05
N GLY A 319 24.08 -17.34 -19.55
CA GLY A 319 24.63 -16.23 -18.76
C GLY A 319 25.96 -16.52 -18.08
N LYS A 320 26.64 -17.64 -18.41
CA LYS A 320 27.97 -17.99 -17.88
C LYS A 320 29.06 -17.23 -18.63
N ALA A 321 30.03 -16.68 -17.90
CA ALA A 321 31.12 -15.90 -18.48
C ALA A 321 32.03 -16.77 -19.35
N LEU A 322 32.20 -16.35 -20.61
CA LEU A 322 33.05 -17.00 -21.63
C LEU A 322 34.42 -16.33 -21.78
N ALA A 323 34.55 -15.07 -21.36
CA ALA A 323 35.82 -14.34 -21.36
C ALA A 323 35.83 -13.27 -20.25
N PRO A 324 37.02 -12.77 -19.84
CA PRO A 324 37.13 -11.66 -18.91
C PRO A 324 36.31 -10.44 -19.36
N THR A 325 35.69 -9.76 -18.41
CA THR A 325 34.91 -8.54 -18.66
C THR A 325 35.85 -7.40 -19.06
N ALA A 326 35.48 -6.67 -20.12
CA ALA A 326 36.23 -5.51 -20.57
C ALA A 326 35.51 -4.21 -20.17
N THR A 327 36.28 -3.21 -19.76
CA THR A 327 35.75 -1.88 -19.43
C THR A 327 36.18 -0.90 -20.52
N LEU A 328 35.21 -0.28 -21.19
CA LEU A 328 35.42 0.73 -22.21
C LEU A 328 35.18 2.11 -21.60
N THR A 329 36.21 2.95 -21.61
CA THR A 329 36.12 4.36 -21.19
C THR A 329 36.35 5.26 -22.39
N GLY A 330 35.49 6.25 -22.60
CA GLY A 330 35.55 7.13 -23.77
C GLY A 330 35.12 8.55 -23.44
N LYS A 331 35.16 9.44 -24.45
CA LYS A 331 34.64 10.81 -24.32
C LYS A 331 33.11 10.80 -24.35
N LEU A 332 32.50 11.73 -23.63
CA LEU A 332 31.05 11.91 -23.66
C LEU A 332 30.57 12.25 -25.08
N GLY A 333 29.58 11.51 -25.58
CA GLY A 333 29.07 11.63 -26.95
C GLY A 333 29.90 10.93 -28.03
N GLY A 334 31.03 10.29 -27.67
CA GLY A 334 31.82 9.47 -28.59
C GLY A 334 31.19 8.09 -28.80
N ALA A 335 31.31 7.54 -30.01
CA ALA A 335 30.91 6.17 -30.28
C ALA A 335 31.88 5.16 -29.63
N TYR A 336 31.35 4.02 -29.18
CA TYR A 336 32.13 2.91 -28.65
C TYR A 336 32.17 1.77 -29.66
N HIS A 337 33.36 1.22 -29.89
CA HIS A 337 33.53 -0.01 -30.66
C HIS A 337 33.96 -1.13 -29.71
N ALA A 338 33.05 -2.05 -29.41
CA ALA A 338 33.39 -3.27 -28.68
C ALA A 338 34.17 -4.20 -29.62
N GLN A 339 35.36 -4.63 -29.19
CA GLN A 339 36.10 -5.67 -29.90
C GLN A 339 35.52 -7.04 -29.54
N ALA A 340 35.36 -7.91 -30.54
CA ALA A 340 34.98 -9.28 -30.29
C ALA A 340 36.09 -9.98 -29.49
N ALA A 341 35.76 -10.58 -28.35
CA ALA A 341 36.72 -11.37 -27.59
C ALA A 341 37.00 -12.68 -28.35
N LYS A 342 38.27 -13.10 -28.37
CA LYS A 342 38.64 -14.44 -28.81
C LYS A 342 38.19 -15.43 -27.72
N ILE A 343 37.19 -16.24 -28.02
CA ILE A 343 36.64 -17.24 -27.10
C ILE A 343 37.35 -18.57 -27.39
N GLU A 344 38.14 -19.07 -26.44
CA GLU A 344 38.72 -20.41 -26.52
C GLU A 344 37.80 -21.39 -25.78
N LEU A 345 37.15 -22.27 -26.53
CA LEU A 345 36.31 -23.34 -25.97
C LEU A 345 37.22 -24.53 -25.60
N PRO A 346 37.11 -25.12 -24.39
CA PRO A 346 37.88 -26.31 -24.07
C PRO A 346 37.34 -27.49 -24.89
N GLY A 347 38.06 -27.89 -25.95
CA GLY A 347 37.77 -29.11 -26.71
C GLY A 347 37.92 -29.10 -28.23
N HIS A 348 38.45 -28.05 -28.87
CA HIS A 348 38.83 -28.06 -30.29
C HIS A 348 40.14 -27.34 -30.55
#